data_AF-F7KWH1-F1
#
_entry.id   AF-F7KWH1-F1
#
_cell.length_a   1.000
_cell.length_b   1.000
_cell.length_c   1.000
_cell.angle_alpha   90.00
_cell.angle_beta   90.00
_cell.angle_gamma   90.00
#
_symmetry.space_group_name_H-M   'P 1'
#
loop_
_entity.id
_entity.type
_entity.pdbx_description
1 polymer ?
#
loop_
_entity_poly.entity_id
_entity_poly.type
_entity_poly.pdbx_seq_one_letter_code
_entity_poly.pdbx_strand_id
1 'polypeptide(L)' 'MISVGIDVSKGKSTVCILKPYGEIMCSPFEMLHGEKELNALDDLLNKLDGEIRIVM' A
#
# COMPACT_ATOMS: atom_id res chain seq x y z
N MET A 1 4.93 -9.44 -9.74
CA MET A 1 4.36 -9.46 -8.39
C MET A 1 4.80 -8.19 -7.67
N ILE A 2 3.86 -7.32 -7.34
CA ILE A 2 4.06 -6.11 -6.54
C ILE A 2 3.73 -6.46 -5.10
N SER A 3 4.61 -6.11 -4.17
CA SER A 3 4.40 -6.32 -2.73
C SER A 3 3.91 -5.04 -2.08
N VAL A 4 2.78 -5.13 -1.39
CA VAL A 4 2.20 -4.03 -0.60
C VAL A 4 2.32 -4.41 0.87
N GLY A 5 3.28 -3.78 1.57
CA GLY A 5 3.45 -3.95 3.01
C GLY A 5 2.52 -2.99 3.75
N ILE A 6 1.72 -3.50 4.69
CA ILE A 6 0.80 -2.71 5.51
C ILE A 6 1.04 -3.05 6.98
N ASP A 7 1.76 -2.18 7.70
CA ASP A 7 1.88 -2.28 9.15
C ASP A 7 0.67 -1.59 9.80
N VAL A 8 -0.19 -2.39 10.44
CA VAL A 8 -1.50 -1.93 10.93
C VAL A 8 -1.42 -1.54 12.41
N SER A 9 -1.84 -0.32 12.72
CA SER A 9 -2.02 0.20 14.07
C SER A 9 -3.44 0.71 14.29
N LYS A 10 -3.82 1.04 15.54
CA LYS A 10 -5.15 1.60 15.81
C LYS A 10 -5.31 2.97 15.16
N GLY A 11 -6.23 3.09 14.20
CA GLY A 11 -6.62 4.35 13.56
C GLY A 11 -5.73 4.80 12.40
N LYS A 12 -4.62 4.10 12.13
CA LYS A 12 -3.74 4.33 10.98
C LYS A 12 -2.88 3.12 10.65
N SER A 13 -2.43 3.03 9.41
CA SER A 13 -1.45 2.04 8.95
C SER A 13 -0.27 2.73 8.28
N THR A 14 0.91 2.11 8.31
CA THR A 14 2.03 2.50 7.45
C THR A 14 2.04 1.59 6.23
N VAL A 15 1.96 2.16 5.04
CA VAL A 15 1.89 1.43 3.77
C VAL A 15 3.16 1.66 2.96
N CYS A 16 3.73 0.60 2.38
CA CYS A 16 4.87 0.65 1.47
C CYS A 16 4.61 -0.23 0.24
N ILE A 17 5.02 0.22 -0.96
CA ILE A 17 4.80 -0.52 -2.21
C ILE A 17 6.13 -0.76 -2.92
N LEU A 18 6.43 -2.04 -3.13
CA LEU A 18 7.68 -2.51 -3.71
C LEU A 18 7.41 -3.35 -4.96
N LYS A 19 8.22 -3.13 -5.99
CA LYS A 19 8.36 -4.06 -7.12
C LYS A 19 9.33 -5.20 -6.77
N PRO A 20 9.42 -6.24 -7.63
CA PRO A 20 10.45 -7.26 -7.50
C PRO A 20 11.84 -6.65 -7.34
N TYR A 21 12.71 -7.35 -6.62
CA TYR A 21 14.09 -6.92 -6.33
C TYR A 21 14.23 -5.65 -5.49
N GLY A 22 13.15 -5.18 -4.86
CA GLY A 22 13.19 -4.09 -3.86
C GLY A 22 13.15 -2.68 -4.44
N GLU A 23 12.78 -2.51 -5.71
CA GLU A 23 12.50 -1.18 -6.28
C GLU A 23 11.31 -0.56 -5.55
N ILE A 24 11.54 0.61 -4.92
CA ILE A 24 10.50 1.34 -4.18
C ILE A 24 9.63 2.10 -5.17
N MET A 25 8.37 1.69 -5.32
CA MET A 25 7.38 2.43 -6.09
C MET A 25 6.74 3.54 -5.25
N CYS A 26 6.48 3.26 -3.98
CA CYS A 26 5.94 4.21 -3.03
C CYS A 26 6.71 4.06 -1.73
N SER A 27 7.42 5.13 -1.35
CA SER A 27 8.05 5.23 -0.04
C SER A 27 7.00 5.06 1.06
N PRO A 28 7.38 4.52 2.23
CA PRO A 28 6.44 4.34 3.33
C PRO A 28 5.64 5.61 3.64
N PHE A 29 4.31 5.49 3.70
CA PHE A 29 3.41 6.59 4.01
C PHE A 29 2.36 6.15 5.04
N GLU A 30 1.88 7.10 5.83
CA GLU A 30 0.79 6.86 6.76
C GLU A 30 -0.55 6.97 6.03
N MET A 31 -1.46 6.05 6.36
CA MET A 31 -2.84 6.03 5.90
C MET A 31 -3.76 5.93 7.13
N LEU A 32 -4.53 6.97 7.42
CA LEU A 32 -5.56 6.97 8.45
C LEU A 32 -6.69 5.99 8.09
N HIS A 33 -7.26 5.37 9.11
CA HIS A 33 -8.40 4.47 8.95
C HIS A 33 -9.69 5.28 8.77
N GLY A 34 -9.89 5.77 7.55
CA GLY A 34 -11.08 6.50 7.15
C GLY A 34 -11.39 6.26 5.67
N GLU A 35 -12.67 6.40 5.31
CA GLU A 35 -13.18 6.10 3.96
C GLU A 35 -12.37 6.80 2.86
N LYS A 36 -12.08 8.09 3.03
CA LYS A 36 -11.31 8.87 2.06
C LYS A 36 -9.94 8.26 1.77
N GLU A 37 -9.21 7.84 2.79
CA GLU A 37 -7.83 7.33 2.64
C GLU A 37 -7.81 5.87 2.20
N LEU A 38 -8.79 5.08 2.63
CA LEU A 38 -9.00 3.72 2.11
C LEU A 38 -9.33 3.74 0.62
N ASN A 39 -10.20 4.66 0.18
CA ASN A 39 -10.52 4.83 -1.24
C ASN A 39 -9.28 5.33 -2.02
N ALA A 40 -8.47 6.22 -1.43
CA ALA A 40 -7.23 6.66 -2.05
C ALA A 40 -6.21 5.52 -2.20
N LEU A 41 -6.15 4.60 -1.23
CA LEU A 41 -5.34 3.39 -1.34
C LEU A 41 -5.88 2.46 -2.43
N ASP A 42 -7.19 2.24 -2.50
CA ASP A 42 -7.82 1.45 -3.58
C ASP A 42 -7.52 2.02 -4.96
N ASP A 43 -7.70 3.34 -5.14
CA ASP A 43 -7.36 4.05 -6.38
C ASP A 43 -5.87 3.93 -6.74
N LEU A 44 -4.99 3.90 -5.74
CA LEU A 44 -3.56 3.71 -5.95
C LEU A 44 -3.28 2.28 -6.41
N LEU A 45 -3.86 1.27 -5.76
CA LEU A 45 -3.67 -0.14 -6.10
C LEU A 45 -4.22 -0.46 -7.49
N ASN A 46 -5.37 0.09 -7.87
CA ASN A 46 -5.98 -0.10 -9.20
C ASN A 46 -5.15 0.49 -10.35
N LYS A 47 -4.20 1.39 -10.08
CA LYS A 47 -3.27 1.95 -11.08
C LYS A 47 -2.02 1.10 -11.28
N LEU A 48 -1.79 0.09 -10.44
CA LEU A 48 -0.61 -0.76 -10.51
C LEU A 48 -0.85 -1.88 -11.52
N ASP A 49 0.10 -2.06 -12.43
CA ASP A 49 0.04 -3.14 -13.42
C ASP A 49 0.77 -4.39 -12.91
N GLY A 50 0.03 -5.49 -12.80
CA GLY A 50 0.52 -6.80 -12.38
C GLY A 50 -0.13 -7.35 -11.12
N GLU A 51 0.24 -8.58 -10.78
CA GLU A 51 -0.26 -9.27 -9.59
C GLU A 51 0.19 -8.57 -8.30
N ILE A 52 -0.76 -8.21 -7.44
CA ILE A 52 -0.52 -7.57 -6.15
C ILE A 52 -0.57 -8.63 -5.04
N ARG A 53 0.42 -8.63 -4.16
CA ARG A 53 0.44 -9.39 -2.91
C ARG A 53 0.48 -8.43 -1.73
N ILE A 54 -0.58 -8.46 -0.93
CA ILE A 54 -0.63 -7.72 0.34
C ILE A 54 0.06 -8.55 1.42
N VAL A 55 0.92 -7.90 2.19
CA VAL A 55 1.60 -8.46 3.36
C VAL A 55 1.27 -7.54 4.53
N MET A 56 0.69 -8.12 5.58
CA MET A 56 0.29 -7.43 6.80
C MET A 56 1.08 -7.97 7.99
#